data_AF-A0A410P7R6-F1
#
_entry.id   AF-A0A410P7R6-F1
#
_cell.length_a   1.000
_cell.length_b   1.000
_cell.length_c   1.000
_cell.angle_alpha   90.00
_cell.angle_beta   90.00
_cell.angle_gamma   90.00
#
_symmetry.space_group_name_H-M   'P 1'
#
loop_
_entity.id
_entity.type
_entity.pdbx_description
1 polymer ?
#
loop_
_entity_poly.entity_id
_entity_poly.type
_entity_poly.pdbx_seq_one_letter_code
_entity_poly.pdbx_strand_id
1 'polypeptide(L)'
;VDVDPGTYNIDPEAAAAAVTSRTAAIMPVHMAGHFADMDALAKLSADAGVPLIQDAAHAHGAQWHGKKAGELGSIAAFSFQNGKLMTAGEGGAVLFPDAESHQTAFLRHSCGRPPTDRHYFHQTSGSNFRLNEFSASVLRAQLRRLDEQITTREARWPLLADQLAAITGVVP
;
A
#
# COMPACT_ATOMS: atom_id res chain seq x y z
N VAL A 1 10.74 -9.31 13.44
CA VAL A 1 9.88 -8.11 13.41
C VAL A 1 8.66 -8.41 14.25
N ASP A 2 8.12 -7.38 14.90
CA ASP A 2 6.90 -7.45 15.70
C ASP A 2 6.02 -6.22 15.37
N VAL A 3 4.87 -6.09 16.02
CA VAL A 3 3.94 -4.97 15.85
C VAL A 3 3.76 -4.17 17.14
N ASP A 4 3.46 -2.89 16.99
CA ASP A 4 3.01 -2.05 18.09
C ASP A 4 1.61 -2.52 18.56
N PRO A 5 1.39 -2.80 19.85
CA PRO A 5 0.13 -3.37 20.34
C PRO A 5 -1.04 -2.37 20.34
N GLY A 6 -0.79 -1.07 20.17
CA GLY A 6 -1.82 -0.02 20.12
C GLY A 6 -2.33 0.28 18.71
N THR A 7 -1.51 0.03 17.69
CA THR A 7 -1.83 0.33 16.28
C THR A 7 -1.86 -0.91 15.40
N TYR A 8 -1.25 -2.00 15.86
CA TYR A 8 -1.02 -3.24 15.12
C TYR A 8 -0.18 -3.06 13.84
N ASN A 9 0.46 -1.90 13.71
CA ASN A 9 1.44 -1.62 12.67
C ASN A 9 2.81 -2.17 13.07
N ILE A 10 3.68 -2.39 12.09
CA ILE A 10 5.06 -2.83 12.34
C ILE A 10 5.76 -1.90 13.34
N ASP A 11 6.38 -2.47 14.36
CA ASP A 11 7.19 -1.73 15.32
C ASP A 11 8.55 -1.36 14.67
N PRO A 12 8.90 -0.06 14.55
CA PRO A 12 10.17 0.38 13.98
C PRO A 12 11.40 -0.16 14.72
N GLU A 13 11.35 -0.35 16.04
CA GLU A 13 12.49 -0.84 16.83
C GLU A 13 12.73 -2.33 16.56
N ALA A 14 11.67 -3.15 16.63
CA ALA A 14 11.74 -4.56 16.25
C ALA A 14 12.11 -4.77 14.77
N ALA A 15 11.72 -3.84 13.89
CA ALA A 15 12.15 -3.82 12.49
C ALA A 15 13.67 -3.56 12.38
N ALA A 16 14.17 -2.53 13.06
CA ALA A 16 15.59 -2.18 13.07
C ALA A 16 16.46 -3.34 13.57
N ALA A 17 16.06 -4.01 14.66
CA ALA A 17 16.77 -5.16 15.21
C ALA A 17 16.79 -6.38 14.28
N ALA A 18 15.82 -6.49 13.36
CA ALA A 18 15.71 -7.59 12.41
C ALA A 18 16.46 -7.34 11.09
N VAL A 19 16.97 -6.12 10.85
CA VAL A 19 17.75 -5.81 9.66
C VAL A 19 19.07 -6.58 9.68
N THR A 20 19.41 -7.19 8.55
CA THR A 20 20.66 -7.92 8.33
C THR A 20 21.24 -7.56 6.97
N SER A 21 22.45 -8.04 6.67
CA SER A 21 23.05 -7.91 5.33
C SER A 21 22.27 -8.61 4.22
N ARG A 22 21.28 -9.44 4.54
CA ARG A 22 20.40 -10.11 3.57
C ARG A 22 19.04 -9.41 3.41
N THR A 23 18.77 -8.36 4.16
CA THR A 23 17.48 -7.66 4.10
C THR A 23 17.39 -6.87 2.79
N ALA A 24 16.42 -7.23 1.94
CA ALA A 24 16.25 -6.61 0.62
C ALA A 24 15.20 -5.49 0.60
N ALA A 25 14.25 -5.49 1.54
CA ALA A 25 13.23 -4.46 1.69
C ALA A 25 12.63 -4.53 3.10
N ILE A 26 12.02 -3.42 3.52
CA ILE A 26 11.15 -3.32 4.69
C ILE A 26 9.73 -3.06 4.16
N MET A 27 8.74 -3.83 4.64
CA MET A 27 7.38 -3.79 4.11
C MET A 27 6.36 -3.45 5.21
N PRO A 28 6.09 -2.16 5.47
CA PRO A 28 5.00 -1.79 6.37
C PRO A 28 3.65 -2.09 5.73
N VAL A 29 2.74 -2.64 6.54
CA VAL A 29 1.30 -2.69 6.24
C VAL A 29 0.66 -1.53 6.99
N HIS A 30 -0.23 -0.78 6.35
CA HIS A 30 -1.03 0.26 7.01
C HIS A 30 -2.30 -0.35 7.59
N MET A 31 -2.21 -0.92 8.79
CA MET A 31 -3.24 -1.76 9.37
C MET A 31 -4.57 -1.03 9.50
N ALA A 32 -5.65 -1.64 9.01
CA ALA A 32 -7.00 -1.06 8.98
C ALA A 32 -7.10 0.37 8.38
N GLY A 33 -6.11 0.81 7.59
CA GLY A 33 -6.05 2.17 7.05
C GLY A 33 -5.26 3.16 7.93
N HIS A 34 -4.86 2.75 9.12
CA HIS A 34 -3.96 3.48 10.01
C HIS A 34 -2.53 3.36 9.49
N PHE A 35 -1.88 4.48 9.19
CA PHE A 35 -0.50 4.49 8.69
C PHE A 35 0.48 3.92 9.71
N ALA A 36 1.40 3.07 9.25
CA ALA A 36 2.58 2.75 10.05
C ALA A 36 3.42 4.01 10.25
N ASP A 37 4.31 4.04 11.24
CA ASP A 37 5.18 5.19 11.49
C ASP A 37 6.19 5.38 10.34
N MET A 38 5.79 6.17 9.35
CA MET A 38 6.56 6.34 8.12
C MET A 38 7.79 7.22 8.33
N ASP A 39 7.82 8.06 9.37
CA ASP A 39 8.98 8.87 9.68
C ASP A 39 10.10 7.99 10.27
N ALA A 40 9.76 7.15 11.25
CA ALA A 40 10.70 6.20 11.84
C ALA A 40 11.19 5.16 10.81
N LEU A 41 10.27 4.63 10.00
CA LEU A 41 10.61 3.66 8.96
C LEU A 41 11.44 4.27 7.82
N ALA A 42 11.16 5.52 7.41
CA ALA A 42 11.97 6.21 6.41
C ALA A 42 13.39 6.48 6.94
N LYS A 43 13.53 6.85 8.21
CA LYS A 43 14.84 6.97 8.86
C LYS A 43 15.58 5.64 8.86
N LEU A 44 14.94 4.55 9.29
CA LEU A 44 15.56 3.21 9.28
C LEU A 44 15.97 2.79 7.87
N SER A 45 15.11 3.05 6.87
CA SER A 45 15.40 2.78 5.47
C SER A 45 16.65 3.50 4.99
N ALA A 46 16.78 4.79 5.31
CA ALA A 46 17.95 5.59 4.96
C ALA A 46 19.23 5.13 5.67
N ASP A 47 19.15 4.87 6.98
CA ASP A 47 20.30 4.43 7.79
C ASP A 47 20.82 3.05 7.35
N ALA A 48 19.92 2.12 7.02
CA ALA A 48 20.26 0.76 6.63
C ALA A 48 20.53 0.58 5.12
N GLY A 49 20.16 1.58 4.29
CA GLY A 49 20.17 1.45 2.83
C GLY A 49 19.19 0.38 2.31
N VAL A 50 18.11 0.12 3.05
CA VAL A 50 17.11 -0.90 2.71
C VAL A 50 15.82 -0.21 2.27
N PRO A 51 15.30 -0.45 1.05
CA PRO A 51 14.13 0.26 0.53
C PRO A 51 12.83 -0.12 1.25
N LEU A 52 11.88 0.81 1.25
CA LEU A 52 10.51 0.59 1.71
C LEU A 52 9.58 0.18 0.56
N ILE A 53 8.69 -0.78 0.85
CA ILE A 53 7.56 -1.15 -0.01
C ILE A 53 6.30 -1.14 0.86
N GLN A 54 5.42 -0.17 0.69
CA GLN A 54 4.19 -0.07 1.47
C GLN A 54 3.15 -1.09 0.95
N ASP A 55 2.62 -1.93 1.84
CA ASP A 55 1.33 -2.58 1.62
C ASP A 55 0.23 -1.62 2.11
N ALA A 56 -0.32 -0.89 1.14
CA ALA A 56 -1.37 0.10 1.32
C ALA A 56 -2.76 -0.48 0.98
N ALA A 57 -2.93 -1.80 0.96
CA ALA A 57 -4.21 -2.43 0.62
C ALA A 57 -5.38 -1.98 1.50
N HIS A 58 -5.13 -1.53 2.75
CA HIS A 58 -6.16 -0.99 3.64
C HIS A 58 -6.24 0.54 3.63
N ALA A 59 -5.29 1.23 3.01
CA ALA A 59 -5.05 2.66 3.16
C ALA A 59 -5.40 3.47 1.90
N HIS A 60 -6.49 3.10 1.21
CA HIS A 60 -7.00 3.88 0.08
C HIS A 60 -7.40 5.27 0.57
N GLY A 61 -6.74 6.31 0.06
CA GLY A 61 -7.04 7.71 0.39
C GLY A 61 -6.53 8.19 1.76
N ALA A 62 -5.96 7.31 2.59
CA ALA A 62 -5.37 7.69 3.86
C ALA A 62 -4.11 8.56 3.64
N GLN A 63 -3.71 9.30 4.68
CA GLN A 63 -2.59 10.25 4.61
C GLN A 63 -1.70 10.17 5.85
N TRP A 64 -0.39 10.34 5.65
CA TRP A 64 0.62 10.57 6.67
C TRP A 64 1.16 11.99 6.52
N HIS A 65 0.98 12.84 7.54
CA HIS A 65 1.35 14.26 7.49
C HIS A 65 0.86 15.00 6.22
N GLY A 66 -0.38 14.72 5.81
CA GLY A 66 -1.00 15.32 4.61
C GLY A 66 -0.54 14.72 3.28
N LYS A 67 0.32 13.70 3.29
CA LYS A 67 0.81 13.00 2.10
C LYS A 67 0.18 11.63 1.97
N LYS A 68 -0.28 11.26 0.77
CA LYS A 68 -0.77 9.92 0.43
C LYS A 68 0.41 8.95 0.32
N ALA A 69 0.14 7.64 0.37
CA ALA A 69 1.17 6.60 0.27
C ALA A 69 2.11 6.77 -0.95
N GLY A 70 1.55 7.16 -2.11
CA GLY A 70 2.33 7.42 -3.33
C GLY A 70 3.20 8.68 -3.31
N GLU A 71 3.08 9.54 -2.29
CA GLU A 71 3.82 10.80 -2.14
C GLU A 71 4.96 10.69 -1.11
N LEU A 72 5.16 9.49 -0.53
CA LEU A 72 6.17 9.23 0.52
C LEU A 72 7.52 8.74 -0.05
N GLY A 73 7.72 8.79 -1.37
CA GLY A 73 9.00 8.44 -1.99
C GLY A 73 9.35 6.94 -1.96
N SER A 74 8.40 6.07 -1.64
CA SER A 74 8.54 4.61 -1.68
C SER A 74 7.47 3.98 -2.57
N ILE A 75 7.70 2.71 -2.96
CA ILE A 75 6.71 1.94 -3.71
C ILE A 75 5.51 1.67 -2.79
N ALA A 76 4.28 1.75 -3.33
CA ALA A 76 3.07 1.42 -2.58
C ALA A 76 2.14 0.52 -3.40
N ALA A 77 1.71 -0.59 -2.81
CA ALA A 77 0.79 -1.54 -3.44
C ALA A 77 -0.62 -1.44 -2.84
N PHE A 78 -1.63 -1.55 -3.69
CA PHE A 78 -3.04 -1.51 -3.34
C PHE A 78 -3.76 -2.76 -3.86
N SER A 79 -4.79 -3.18 -3.13
CA SER A 79 -5.70 -4.25 -3.53
C SER A 79 -7.09 -3.69 -3.76
N PHE A 80 -7.74 -4.15 -4.82
CA PHE A 80 -9.13 -3.83 -5.15
C PHE A 80 -10.05 -5.06 -5.07
N GLN A 81 -9.67 -6.03 -4.25
CA GLN A 81 -10.49 -7.19 -3.93
C GLN A 81 -11.84 -6.74 -3.33
N ASN A 82 -12.88 -7.55 -3.48
CA ASN A 82 -14.27 -7.23 -3.14
C ASN A 82 -14.51 -6.54 -1.78
N GLY A 83 -13.75 -6.89 -0.73
CA GLY A 83 -13.91 -6.31 0.61
C GLY A 83 -13.10 -5.04 0.87
N LYS A 84 -12.31 -4.57 -0.09
CA LYS A 84 -11.46 -3.38 0.06
C LYS A 84 -12.29 -2.09 -0.07
N LEU A 85 -11.70 -0.98 0.40
CA LEU A 85 -12.38 0.34 0.45
C LEU A 85 -12.93 0.81 -0.90
N MET A 86 -12.32 0.37 -1.99
CA MET A 86 -12.85 0.45 -3.35
C MET A 86 -12.54 -0.85 -4.10
N THR A 87 -13.39 -1.24 -5.04
CA THR A 87 -13.31 -2.57 -5.65
C THR A 87 -13.87 -2.68 -7.07
N ALA A 88 -13.38 -3.67 -7.82
CA ALA A 88 -14.00 -4.19 -9.02
C ALA A 88 -14.18 -5.73 -8.95
N GLY A 89 -14.41 -6.26 -7.75
CA GLY A 89 -14.36 -7.69 -7.44
C GLY A 89 -12.92 -8.15 -7.23
N GLU A 90 -12.07 -7.96 -8.23
CA GLU A 90 -10.63 -8.22 -8.20
C GLU A 90 -9.84 -7.07 -8.84
N GLY A 91 -8.59 -6.92 -8.40
CA GLY A 91 -7.65 -5.96 -8.97
C GLY A 91 -6.57 -5.52 -7.99
N GLY A 92 -5.61 -4.76 -8.50
CA GLY A 92 -4.58 -4.13 -7.70
C GLY A 92 -3.88 -3.01 -8.47
N ALA A 93 -3.06 -2.25 -7.76
CA ALA A 93 -2.20 -1.23 -8.34
C ALA A 93 -0.88 -1.19 -7.59
N VAL A 94 0.19 -0.78 -8.28
CA VAL A 94 1.47 -0.45 -7.67
C VAL A 94 1.83 0.97 -8.10
N LEU A 95 2.06 1.83 -7.12
CA LEU A 95 2.55 3.19 -7.30
C LEU A 95 4.07 3.18 -7.14
N PHE A 96 4.74 3.99 -7.96
CA PHE A 96 6.19 4.07 -8.01
C PHE A 96 6.63 5.51 -7.76
N PRO A 97 7.74 5.72 -7.02
CA PRO A 97 8.26 7.06 -6.76
C PRO A 97 9.01 7.65 -7.96
N ASP A 98 9.39 6.82 -8.94
CA ASP A 98 10.21 7.21 -10.09
C ASP A 98 9.82 6.43 -11.37
N ALA A 99 10.24 6.95 -12.52
CA ALA A 99 9.90 6.39 -13.82
C ALA A 99 10.66 5.09 -14.14
N GLU A 100 11.85 4.89 -13.59
CA GLU A 100 12.71 3.73 -13.87
C GLU A 100 12.14 2.46 -13.22
N SER A 101 11.77 2.54 -11.95
CA SER A 101 11.12 1.45 -11.23
C SER A 101 9.75 1.11 -11.84
N HIS A 102 8.98 2.13 -12.23
CA HIS A 102 7.73 1.94 -12.98
C HIS A 102 7.96 1.20 -14.32
N GLN A 103 8.92 1.63 -15.13
CA GLN A 103 9.19 1.02 -16.43
C GLN A 103 9.63 -0.45 -16.29
N THR A 104 10.45 -0.74 -15.28
CA THR A 104 10.89 -2.11 -14.96
C THR A 104 9.69 -2.97 -14.59
N ALA A 105 8.80 -2.48 -13.73
CA ALA A 105 7.58 -3.18 -13.34
C ALA A 105 6.62 -3.38 -14.52
N PHE A 106 6.47 -2.37 -15.37
CA PHE A 106 5.62 -2.44 -16.57
C PHE A 106 6.08 -3.57 -17.51
N LEU A 107 7.37 -3.71 -17.75
CA LEU A 107 7.86 -4.84 -18.56
C LEU A 107 7.48 -6.17 -17.90
N ARG A 108 7.76 -6.34 -16.60
CA ARG A 108 7.50 -7.60 -15.88
C ARG A 108 6.01 -7.96 -15.80
N HIS A 109 5.12 -6.98 -15.68
CA HIS A 109 3.66 -7.22 -15.62
C HIS A 109 3.07 -7.62 -16.97
N SER A 110 3.76 -7.31 -18.08
CA SER A 110 3.31 -7.57 -19.44
C SER A 110 4.26 -8.51 -20.18
N CYS A 111 4.59 -9.63 -19.52
CA CYS A 111 5.38 -10.73 -20.09
C CYS A 111 6.78 -10.31 -20.57
N GLY A 112 7.38 -9.28 -19.99
CA GLY A 112 8.70 -8.77 -20.37
C GLY A 112 8.76 -8.05 -21.71
N ARG A 113 7.61 -7.70 -22.31
CA ARG A 113 7.53 -7.17 -23.67
C ARG A 113 7.34 -5.64 -23.65
N PRO A 114 8.17 -4.87 -24.37
CA PRO A 114 7.98 -3.44 -24.52
C PRO A 114 6.62 -3.10 -25.16
N PRO A 115 5.93 -2.03 -24.71
CA PRO A 115 4.61 -1.68 -25.24
C PRO A 115 4.61 -1.35 -26.75
N THR A 116 5.75 -0.94 -27.31
CA THR A 116 5.91 -0.61 -28.73
C THR A 116 6.42 -1.77 -29.58
N ASP A 117 6.79 -2.90 -28.98
CA ASP A 117 7.35 -4.04 -29.71
C ASP A 117 6.32 -4.70 -30.63
N ARG A 118 6.75 -4.99 -31.86
CA ARG A 118 5.93 -5.67 -32.89
C ARG A 118 6.52 -7.01 -33.32
N HIS A 119 7.63 -7.44 -32.72
CA HIS A 119 8.43 -8.59 -33.18
C HIS A 119 8.55 -9.73 -32.16
N TYR A 120 7.81 -9.66 -31.05
CA TYR A 120 7.86 -10.62 -29.94
C TYR A 120 9.22 -10.62 -29.23
N PHE A 121 9.85 -9.46 -29.10
CA PHE A 121 11.10 -9.32 -28.35
C PHE A 121 10.83 -9.13 -26.85
N HIS A 122 10.88 -10.24 -26.12
CA HIS A 122 10.80 -10.27 -24.67
C HIS A 122 12.18 -9.94 -24.07
N GLN A 123 12.29 -8.84 -23.34
CA GLN A 123 13.55 -8.33 -22.79
C GLN A 123 13.89 -8.91 -21.42
N THR A 124 12.90 -9.39 -20.67
CA THR A 124 13.08 -9.94 -19.33
C THR A 124 12.01 -10.97 -19.00
N SER A 125 12.22 -11.78 -17.97
CA SER A 125 11.19 -12.65 -17.43
C SER A 125 10.12 -11.83 -16.70
N GLY A 126 8.87 -12.27 -16.81
CA GLY A 126 7.73 -11.66 -16.17
C GLY A 126 6.51 -12.58 -16.17
N SER A 127 5.35 -12.03 -15.87
CA SER A 127 4.07 -12.72 -15.95
C SER A 127 3.05 -11.84 -16.66
N ASN A 128 1.80 -12.27 -16.73
CA ASN A 128 0.68 -11.45 -17.17
C ASN A 128 -0.14 -11.00 -15.95
N PHE A 129 0.06 -9.76 -15.52
CA PHE A 129 -0.70 -9.11 -14.44
C PHE A 129 -1.48 -7.89 -14.95
N ARG A 130 -1.79 -7.84 -16.26
CA ARG A 130 -2.55 -6.75 -16.85
C ARG A 130 -3.98 -6.73 -16.31
N LEU A 131 -4.44 -5.57 -15.87
CA LEU A 131 -5.85 -5.33 -15.55
C LEU A 131 -6.65 -5.15 -16.85
N ASN A 132 -7.89 -5.64 -16.87
CA ASN A 132 -8.79 -5.45 -18.00
C ASN A 132 -9.57 -4.12 -17.89
N GLU A 133 -10.05 -3.62 -19.03
CA GLU A 133 -10.77 -2.34 -19.14
C GLU A 133 -12.09 -2.30 -18.34
N PHE A 134 -12.80 -3.42 -18.20
CA PHE A 134 -14.05 -3.47 -17.44
C PHE A 134 -13.79 -3.22 -15.96
N SER A 135 -12.83 -3.92 -15.37
CA SER A 135 -12.41 -3.72 -13.98
C SER A 135 -11.92 -2.28 -13.78
N ALA A 136 -11.09 -1.76 -14.69
CA ALA A 136 -10.61 -0.37 -14.62
C ALA A 136 -11.78 0.65 -14.65
N SER A 137 -12.80 0.42 -15.48
CA SER A 137 -13.97 1.31 -15.56
C SER A 137 -14.77 1.37 -14.26
N VAL A 138 -14.93 0.23 -13.58
CA VAL A 138 -15.60 0.13 -12.28
C VAL A 138 -14.78 0.86 -11.22
N LEU A 139 -13.45 0.65 -11.18
CA LEU A 139 -12.56 1.34 -10.24
C LEU A 139 -12.60 2.86 -10.41
N ARG A 140 -12.65 3.36 -11.64
CA ARG A 140 -12.81 4.80 -11.91
C ARG A 140 -14.12 5.35 -11.33
N ALA A 141 -15.18 4.55 -11.30
CA ALA A 141 -16.45 4.95 -10.68
C ALA A 141 -16.39 4.90 -9.14
N GLN A 142 -15.73 3.90 -8.57
CA GLN A 142 -15.52 3.80 -7.12
C GLN A 142 -14.66 4.94 -6.58
N LEU A 143 -13.57 5.29 -7.29
CA LEU A 143 -12.64 6.33 -6.87
C LEU A 143 -13.32 7.69 -6.65
N ARG A 144 -14.37 8.01 -7.44
CA ARG A 144 -15.13 9.26 -7.28
C ARG A 144 -15.93 9.36 -5.98
N ARG A 145 -16.18 8.24 -5.30
CA ARG A 145 -16.92 8.19 -4.03
C ARG A 145 -16.02 7.92 -2.83
N LEU A 146 -14.76 7.59 -3.07
CA LEU A 146 -13.84 7.13 -2.03
C LEU A 146 -13.70 8.17 -0.91
N ASP A 147 -13.45 9.44 -1.26
CA ASP A 147 -13.23 10.50 -0.27
C ASP A 147 -14.47 10.72 0.61
N GLU A 148 -15.67 10.79 0.04
CA GLU A 148 -16.93 10.93 0.80
C GLU A 148 -17.17 9.74 1.74
N GLN A 149 -16.86 8.52 1.28
CA GLN A 149 -16.97 7.32 2.10
C GLN A 149 -15.94 7.32 3.24
N ILE A 150 -14.71 7.80 3.00
CA ILE A 150 -13.69 7.99 4.03
C ILE A 150 -14.18 9.02 5.05
N THR A 151 -14.64 10.20 4.61
CA THR A 151 -15.20 11.22 5.51
C THR A 151 -16.30 10.66 6.40
N THR A 152 -17.17 9.82 5.85
CA THR A 152 -18.21 9.15 6.63
C THR A 152 -17.59 8.21 7.68
N ARG A 153 -16.62 7.36 7.31
CA ARG A 153 -15.94 6.46 8.25
C ARG A 153 -15.20 7.21 9.36
N GLU A 154 -14.45 8.25 9.01
CA GLU A 154 -13.73 9.13 9.94
C GLU A 154 -14.67 9.82 10.93
N ALA A 155 -15.87 10.20 10.49
CA ALA A 155 -16.87 10.79 11.38
C ALA A 155 -17.57 9.76 12.29
N ARG A 156 -17.51 8.45 11.97
CA ARG A 156 -18.18 7.39 12.73
C ARG A 156 -17.24 6.66 13.68
N TRP A 157 -15.96 6.53 13.32
CA TRP A 157 -14.99 5.82 14.13
C TRP A 157 -14.86 6.37 15.55
N PRO A 158 -14.71 7.69 15.80
CA PRO A 158 -14.60 8.22 17.17
C PRO A 158 -15.80 7.85 18.05
N LEU A 159 -17.02 7.93 17.51
CA LEU A 159 -18.24 7.53 18.22
C LEU A 159 -18.21 6.05 18.62
N LEU A 160 -17.85 5.18 17.69
CA LEU A 160 -17.78 3.74 17.95
C LEU A 160 -16.63 3.41 18.92
N ALA A 161 -15.46 4.03 18.73
CA ALA A 161 -14.30 3.84 19.58
C ALA A 161 -14.60 4.21 21.03
N ASP A 162 -15.24 5.36 21.27
CA ASP A 162 -15.66 5.77 22.61
C ASP A 162 -16.64 4.78 23.25
N GLN A 163 -17.59 4.26 22.46
CA GLN A 163 -18.56 3.26 22.93
C GLN A 163 -17.90 1.91 23.23
N LEU A 164 -16.93 1.48 22.41
CA LEU A 164 -16.18 0.25 22.62
C LEU A 164 -15.29 0.36 23.86
N ALA A 165 -14.60 1.49 24.04
CA ALA A 165 -13.73 1.74 25.19
C ALA A 165 -14.48 1.75 26.53
N ALA A 166 -15.80 2.00 26.53
CA ALA A 166 -16.64 1.90 27.72
C ALA A 166 -16.93 0.45 28.15
N ILE A 167 -16.65 -0.55 27.31
CA ILE A 167 -16.89 -1.97 27.60
C ILE A 167 -15.65 -2.54 28.29
N THR A 168 -15.83 -3.02 29.53
CA THR A 168 -14.72 -3.61 30.30
C THR A 168 -14.06 -4.77 29.56
N GLY A 169 -12.75 -4.65 29.34
CA GLY A 169 -11.93 -5.66 28.65
C GLY A 169 -11.82 -5.49 27.13
N VAL A 170 -12.45 -4.45 26.55
CA VAL A 170 -12.32 -4.10 25.12
C VAL A 170 -11.37 -2.92 24.97
N VAL A 171 -10.41 -3.04 24.04
CA VAL A 171 -9.49 -1.97 23.66
C VAL A 171 -9.63 -1.80 22.14
N PRO A 172 -10.36 -0.75 21.68
CA PRO A 172 -10.58 -0.49 20.26
C PRO A 172 -9.35 0.10 19.55
#